data_AF-A0A221K4Q8-F1
#
_entry.id   AF-A0A221K4Q8-F1
#
_cell.length_a   1.000
_cell.length_b   1.000
_cell.length_c   1.000
_cell.angle_alpha   90.00
_cell.angle_beta   90.00
_cell.angle_gamma   90.00
#
_symmetry.space_group_name_H-M   'P 1'
#
loop_
_entity.id
_entity.type
_entity.pdbx_description
1 polymer ?
#
loop_
_entity_poly.entity_id
_entity_poly.type
_entity_poly.pdbx_seq_one_letter_code
_entity_poly.pdbx_strand_id
1 'polypeptide(L)'
;MLFADAPARADNDGFVYMPLQGRLTEHRSFQSCAPLEMIHRTRAAWPDRRIVAALHPKEVYTDAEIAVLEAIADRDPLLEVRIGEMDRLLPACDCVVTQNSSAAFNGYFFGKPAILFAEVDFHHIALRGDDPANFHRIAGHRPDYAKYIWWFLQYQSINAGHPSAQAKIAARLARFGWPIPAQ
;
A
#
# COMPACT_ATOMS: atom_id res chain seq x y z
N MET A 1 -11.21 -4.10 -15.92
CA MET A 1 -10.72 -4.86 -14.73
C MET A 1 -9.41 -4.21 -14.31
N LEU A 2 -9.12 -4.02 -13.01
CA LEU A 2 -7.93 -3.25 -12.56
C LEU A 2 -6.59 -3.86 -13.04
N PHE A 3 -6.62 -5.13 -13.46
CA PHE A 3 -5.48 -5.95 -13.85
C PHE A 3 -5.81 -6.80 -15.09
N ALA A 4 -6.38 -6.19 -16.14
CA ALA A 4 -6.90 -6.93 -17.30
C ALA A 4 -5.86 -7.82 -18.00
N ASP A 5 -4.58 -7.42 -17.95
CA ASP A 5 -3.45 -8.14 -18.56
C ASP A 5 -2.47 -8.72 -17.52
N ALA A 6 -2.84 -8.77 -16.23
CA ALA A 6 -1.95 -9.32 -15.21
C ALA A 6 -1.82 -10.85 -15.35
N PRO A 7 -0.63 -11.42 -15.06
CA PRO A 7 -0.42 -12.85 -15.15
C PRO A 7 -1.36 -13.61 -14.21
N ALA A 8 -1.83 -14.78 -14.65
CA ALA A 8 -2.72 -15.66 -13.88
C ALA A 8 -2.06 -16.18 -12.58
N ARG A 9 -0.75 -16.04 -12.45
CA ARG A 9 0.04 -16.42 -11.29
C ARG A 9 0.97 -15.27 -10.92
N ALA A 10 1.01 -14.93 -9.64
CA ALA A 10 1.94 -13.95 -9.12
C ALA A 10 3.34 -14.59 -8.93
N ASP A 11 4.38 -13.86 -9.31
CA ASP A 11 5.78 -14.28 -9.21
C ASP A 11 6.45 -13.69 -7.98
N ASN A 12 7.57 -14.25 -7.54
CA ASN A 12 8.34 -13.77 -6.38
C ASN A 12 9.79 -13.54 -6.83
N ASP A 13 10.02 -12.39 -7.46
CA ASP A 13 11.28 -12.04 -8.13
C ASP A 13 12.35 -11.50 -7.16
N GLY A 14 12.17 -11.69 -5.85
CA GLY A 14 13.20 -11.41 -4.85
C GLY A 14 13.31 -9.94 -4.46
N PHE A 15 12.27 -9.13 -4.67
CA PHE A 15 12.28 -7.72 -4.30
C PHE A 15 11.07 -7.29 -3.47
N VAL A 16 11.29 -6.25 -2.66
CA VAL A 16 10.26 -5.53 -1.90
C VAL A 16 9.71 -4.42 -2.79
N TYR A 17 8.40 -4.42 -3.02
CA TYR A 17 7.75 -3.29 -3.69
C TYR A 17 7.37 -2.22 -2.67
N MET A 18 7.83 -1.00 -2.89
CA MET A 18 7.60 0.13 -2.01
C MET A 18 6.91 1.29 -2.74
N PRO A 19 5.57 1.25 -2.89
CA PRO A 19 4.84 2.36 -3.47
C PRO A 19 4.89 3.55 -2.50
N LEU A 20 5.51 4.63 -2.93
CA LEU A 20 5.63 5.90 -2.21
C LEU A 20 4.39 6.77 -2.46
N GLN A 21 4.13 7.68 -1.51
CA GLN A 21 3.06 8.69 -1.58
C GLN A 21 3.69 10.08 -1.48
N GLY A 22 2.91 11.15 -1.68
CA GLY A 22 3.42 12.52 -1.58
C GLY A 22 3.94 12.87 -0.17
N ARG A 23 4.64 14.01 -0.06
CA ARG A 23 5.24 14.52 1.18
C ARG A 23 6.27 13.56 1.78
N LEU A 24 7.33 13.30 1.03
CA LEU A 24 8.35 12.28 1.33
C LEU A 24 9.09 12.55 2.65
N THR A 25 9.29 13.82 2.99
CA THR A 25 10.03 14.25 4.17
C THR A 25 9.15 14.51 5.39
N GLU A 26 7.83 14.60 5.21
CA GLU A 26 6.90 14.94 6.30
C GLU A 26 6.34 13.70 6.98
N HIS A 27 6.29 13.74 8.32
CA HIS A 27 5.58 12.76 9.13
C HIS A 27 4.18 13.28 9.45
N ARG A 28 3.15 12.64 8.87
CA ARG A 28 1.74 13.00 9.08
C ARG A 28 1.16 12.24 10.27
N SER A 29 0.12 12.77 10.89
CA SER A 29 -0.45 12.27 12.17
C SER A 29 -0.90 10.81 12.16
N PHE A 30 -1.30 10.29 11.00
CA PHE A 30 -1.76 8.91 10.83
C PHE A 30 -0.63 7.96 10.38
N GLN A 31 0.60 8.46 10.26
CA GLN A 31 1.78 7.67 9.90
C GLN A 31 2.59 7.34 11.16
N SER A 32 3.41 6.30 11.08
CA SER A 32 4.37 5.91 12.11
C SER A 32 5.73 6.61 11.93
N CYS A 33 6.02 7.03 10.70
CA CYS A 33 7.18 7.84 10.33
C CYS A 33 6.97 8.47 8.94
N ALA A 34 7.83 9.41 8.55
CA ALA A 34 7.84 9.95 7.19
C ALA A 34 8.17 8.87 6.13
N PRO A 35 7.76 9.04 4.86
CA PRO A 35 8.09 8.10 3.78
C PRO A 35 9.58 7.80 3.59
N LEU A 36 10.47 8.79 3.71
CA LEU A 36 11.92 8.54 3.60
C LEU A 36 12.46 7.73 4.79
N GLU A 37 11.95 7.97 5.99
CA GLU A 37 12.31 7.18 7.18
C GLU A 37 11.83 5.72 7.05
N MET A 38 10.71 5.47 6.36
CA MET A 38 10.27 4.11 6.03
C MET A 38 11.27 3.38 5.12
N ILE A 39 11.91 4.07 4.17
CA ILE A 39 12.98 3.48 3.34
C ILE A 39 14.14 3.04 4.23
N HIS A 40 14.60 3.93 5.11
CA HIS A 40 15.71 3.64 6.02
C HIS A 40 15.41 2.48 6.98
N ARG A 41 14.21 2.44 7.57
CA ARG A 41 13.79 1.35 8.46
C ARG A 41 13.69 0.01 7.72
N THR A 42 13.15 0.03 6.50
CA THR A 42 13.06 -1.17 5.66
C THR A 42 14.45 -1.70 5.30
N ARG A 43 15.38 -0.82 4.90
CA ARG A 43 16.77 -1.20 4.62
C ARG A 43 17.48 -1.73 5.86
N ALA A 44 17.28 -1.11 7.03
CA ALA A 44 17.89 -1.58 8.28
C ALA A 44 17.40 -2.98 8.67
N ALA A 45 16.12 -3.29 8.45
CA ALA A 45 15.55 -4.60 8.70
C ALA A 45 15.97 -5.65 7.65
N TRP A 46 16.19 -5.23 6.40
CA TRP A 46 16.60 -6.09 5.28
C TRP A 46 17.80 -5.51 4.52
N PRO A 47 19.03 -5.66 5.06
CA PRO A 47 20.24 -5.11 4.44
C PRO A 47 20.47 -5.62 3.02
N ASP A 48 20.15 -6.89 2.76
CA ASP A 48 20.52 -7.59 1.52
C ASP A 48 19.37 -7.74 0.51
N ARG A 49 18.17 -7.20 0.78
CA ARG A 49 17.02 -7.34 -0.14
C ARG A 49 16.97 -6.20 -1.15
N ARG A 50 16.55 -6.52 -2.38
CA ARG A 50 16.23 -5.49 -3.38
C ARG A 50 14.96 -4.75 -2.97
N ILE A 51 14.96 -3.43 -3.05
CA ILE A 51 13.81 -2.56 -2.79
C ILE A 51 13.55 -1.76 -4.06
N VAL A 52 12.32 -1.82 -4.57
CA VAL A 52 11.86 -0.97 -5.68
C VAL A 52 10.89 0.06 -5.12
N ALA A 53 11.40 1.27 -4.89
CA ALA A 53 10.64 2.43 -4.43
C ALA A 53 9.99 3.15 -5.62
N ALA A 54 8.66 3.12 -5.71
CA ALA A 54 7.93 3.70 -6.83
C ALA A 54 7.21 4.98 -6.42
N LEU A 55 7.61 6.12 -6.98
CA LEU A 55 6.91 7.39 -6.89
C LEU A 55 5.54 7.29 -7.58
N HIS A 56 4.54 7.96 -7.01
CA HIS A 56 3.20 7.94 -7.57
C HIS A 56 3.05 9.01 -8.67
N PRO A 57 2.61 8.67 -9.89
CA PRO A 57 2.64 9.58 -11.04
C PRO A 57 1.68 10.77 -10.94
N LYS A 58 0.76 10.75 -9.98
CA LYS A 58 -0.19 11.86 -9.72
C LYS A 58 0.16 12.71 -8.51
N GLU A 59 1.25 12.39 -7.83
CA GLU A 59 1.75 13.20 -6.72
C GLU A 59 2.70 14.27 -7.24
N VAL A 60 2.75 15.39 -6.53
CA VAL A 60 3.71 16.46 -6.81
C VAL A 60 4.78 16.41 -5.72
N TYR A 61 6.02 16.29 -6.16
CA TYR A 61 7.20 16.26 -5.30
C TYR A 61 8.01 17.54 -5.52
N THR A 62 8.57 18.07 -4.43
CA THR A 62 9.52 19.18 -4.51
C THR A 62 10.90 18.68 -4.95
N ASP A 63 11.68 19.56 -5.58
CA ASP A 63 13.07 19.23 -5.97
C ASP A 63 13.91 18.79 -4.76
N ALA A 64 13.66 19.38 -3.59
CA ALA A 64 14.34 19.00 -2.35
C ALA A 64 14.01 17.56 -1.91
N GLU A 65 12.74 17.14 -2.01
CA GLU A 65 12.35 15.76 -1.69
C GLU A 65 12.97 14.75 -2.65
N ILE A 66 12.97 15.08 -3.95
CA ILE A 66 13.56 14.22 -4.99
C ILE A 66 15.08 14.12 -4.78
N ALA A 67 15.77 15.23 -4.56
CA ALA A 67 17.22 15.23 -4.34
C ALA A 67 17.64 14.38 -3.13
N VAL A 68 16.85 14.37 -2.05
CA VAL A 68 17.12 13.51 -0.89
C VAL A 68 16.88 12.04 -1.24
N LEU A 69 15.79 11.71 -1.96
CA LEU A 69 15.51 10.34 -2.38
C LEU A 69 16.61 9.79 -3.32
N GLU A 70 17.03 10.59 -4.29
CA GLU A 70 18.12 10.25 -5.23
C GLU A 70 19.44 10.04 -4.47
N ALA A 71 19.79 10.91 -3.53
CA ALA A 71 20.99 10.75 -2.71
C ALA A 71 20.98 9.49 -1.84
N ILE A 72 19.80 9.00 -1.44
CA ILE A 72 19.66 7.71 -0.74
C ILE A 72 19.90 6.57 -1.73
N ALA A 73 19.28 6.60 -2.91
CA ALA A 73 19.42 5.58 -3.94
C ALA A 73 20.87 5.46 -4.47
N ASP A 74 21.57 6.58 -4.68
CA ASP A 74 22.96 6.62 -5.14
C ASP A 74 23.93 5.89 -4.19
N ARG A 75 23.57 5.79 -2.91
CA ARG A 75 24.39 5.14 -1.87
C ARG A 75 23.98 3.70 -1.60
N ASP A 76 22.86 3.25 -2.16
CA ASP A 76 22.27 1.94 -1.91
C ASP A 76 22.05 1.19 -3.24
N PRO A 77 22.98 0.34 -3.67
CA PRO A 77 22.87 -0.37 -4.95
C PRO A 77 21.70 -1.37 -5.01
N LEU A 78 21.05 -1.65 -3.88
CA LEU A 78 19.88 -2.51 -3.79
C LEU A 78 18.57 -1.71 -3.69
N LEU A 79 18.62 -0.37 -3.76
CA LEU A 79 17.45 0.50 -3.85
C LEU A 79 17.31 1.04 -5.27
N GLU A 80 16.18 0.73 -5.89
CA GLU A 80 15.81 1.20 -7.21
C GLU A 80 14.64 2.17 -7.08
N VAL A 81 14.77 3.38 -7.64
CA VAL A 81 13.68 4.37 -7.68
C VAL A 81 13.04 4.38 -9.06
N ARG A 82 11.70 4.29 -9.10
CA ARG A 82 10.88 4.30 -10.32
C ARG A 82 9.71 5.26 -10.18
N ILE A 83 9.02 5.55 -11.29
CA ILE A 83 7.74 6.26 -11.28
C ILE A 83 6.67 5.31 -11.81
N GLY A 84 5.61 5.08 -11.03
CA GLY A 84 4.49 4.23 -11.44
C GLY A 84 4.80 2.72 -11.50
N GLU A 85 4.37 2.06 -12.58
CA GLU A 85 4.54 0.63 -12.85
C GLU A 85 3.93 -0.35 -11.83
N MET A 86 2.87 0.06 -11.12
CA MET A 86 2.20 -0.81 -10.12
C MET A 86 1.72 -2.13 -10.73
N ASP A 87 1.13 -2.09 -11.92
CA ASP A 87 0.63 -3.25 -12.67
C ASP A 87 1.72 -4.29 -12.98
N ARG A 88 2.95 -3.83 -13.21
CA ARG A 88 4.11 -4.70 -13.45
C ARG A 88 4.80 -5.15 -12.16
N LEU A 89 5.02 -4.22 -11.22
CA LEU A 89 5.83 -4.48 -10.03
C LEU A 89 5.06 -5.27 -8.97
N LEU A 90 3.76 -5.01 -8.80
CA LEU A 90 2.97 -5.61 -7.74
C LEU A 90 2.80 -7.14 -7.87
N PRO A 91 2.52 -7.70 -9.07
CA PRO A 91 2.43 -9.16 -9.21
C PRO A 91 3.75 -9.89 -9.00
N ALA A 92 4.89 -9.24 -9.28
CA ALA A 92 6.23 -9.83 -9.25
C ALA A 92 6.98 -9.70 -7.90
N CYS A 93 6.55 -8.77 -7.04
CA CYS A 93 7.23 -8.53 -5.76
C CYS A 93 7.00 -9.66 -4.75
N ASP A 94 7.89 -9.81 -3.78
CA ASP A 94 7.69 -10.78 -2.68
C ASP A 94 6.69 -10.27 -1.64
N CYS A 95 6.69 -8.95 -1.42
CA CYS A 95 5.85 -8.27 -0.44
C CYS A 95 5.80 -6.76 -0.70
N VAL A 96 4.79 -6.11 -0.12
CA VAL A 96 4.62 -4.65 -0.19
C VAL A 96 5.02 -4.00 1.13
N VAL A 97 5.80 -2.93 1.09
CA VAL A 97 6.01 -2.03 2.24
C VAL A 97 5.56 -0.64 1.84
N THR A 98 4.62 -0.05 2.55
CA THR A 98 4.10 1.27 2.18
C THR A 98 3.57 2.01 3.40
N GLN A 99 3.30 3.30 3.25
CA GLN A 99 2.58 4.08 4.24
C GLN A 99 1.13 3.56 4.34
N ASN A 100 0.26 3.96 3.39
CA ASN A 100 -1.11 3.43 3.27
C ASN A 100 -1.59 3.34 1.82
N SER A 101 -0.68 3.15 0.87
CA SER A 101 -1.04 3.05 -0.55
C SER A 101 -2.03 1.89 -0.80
N SER A 102 -3.05 2.14 -1.62
CA SER A 102 -4.01 1.11 -2.07
C SER A 102 -3.34 -0.02 -2.87
N ALA A 103 -2.11 0.18 -3.34
CA ALA A 103 -1.28 -0.87 -3.92
C ALA A 103 -1.09 -2.07 -2.96
N ALA A 104 -1.02 -1.84 -1.64
CA ALA A 104 -0.98 -2.92 -0.65
C ALA A 104 -2.27 -3.76 -0.64
N PHE A 105 -3.44 -3.09 -0.68
CA PHE A 105 -4.72 -3.79 -0.79
C PHE A 105 -4.83 -4.57 -2.10
N ASN A 106 -4.40 -3.96 -3.22
CA ASN A 106 -4.33 -4.63 -4.50
C ASN A 106 -3.41 -5.86 -4.47
N GLY A 107 -2.31 -5.80 -3.72
CA GLY A 107 -1.37 -6.91 -3.53
C GLY A 107 -2.04 -8.15 -2.93
N TYR A 108 -3.10 -7.99 -2.16
CA TYR A 108 -3.85 -9.11 -1.60
C TYR A 108 -4.50 -10.00 -2.68
N PHE A 109 -4.88 -9.43 -3.84
CA PHE A 109 -5.37 -10.23 -4.98
C PHE A 109 -4.29 -11.16 -5.54
N PHE A 110 -3.02 -10.81 -5.34
CA PHE A 110 -1.84 -11.57 -5.75
C PHE A 110 -1.23 -12.36 -4.57
N GLY A 111 -1.90 -12.41 -3.42
CA GLY A 111 -1.40 -13.08 -2.21
C GLY A 111 -0.14 -12.44 -1.62
N LYS A 112 0.09 -11.14 -1.87
CA LYS A 112 1.27 -10.43 -1.38
C LYS A 112 1.02 -9.92 0.05
N PRO A 113 1.85 -10.30 1.04
CA PRO A 113 1.75 -9.71 2.37
C PRO A 113 2.24 -8.26 2.34
N ALA A 114 1.73 -7.45 3.28
CA ALA A 114 2.05 -6.04 3.38
C ALA A 114 2.50 -5.65 4.79
N ILE A 115 3.47 -4.74 4.85
CA ILE A 115 3.78 -3.95 6.04
C ILE A 115 3.30 -2.52 5.81
N LEU A 116 2.51 -2.00 6.74
CA LEU A 116 1.94 -0.65 6.68
C LEU A 116 2.55 0.25 7.74
N PHE A 117 3.00 1.41 7.28
CA PHE A 117 3.53 2.48 8.12
C PHE A 117 2.50 3.55 8.46
N ALA A 118 1.26 3.43 7.98
CA ALA A 118 0.21 4.40 8.25
C ALA A 118 -1.17 3.75 8.42
N GLU A 119 -2.07 4.46 9.11
CA GLU A 119 -3.44 4.01 9.32
C GLU A 119 -4.22 3.94 8.00
N VAL A 120 -5.01 2.86 7.86
CA VAL A 120 -5.87 2.62 6.70
C VAL A 120 -6.91 1.56 7.01
N ASP A 121 -8.08 1.61 6.38
CA ASP A 121 -9.21 0.72 6.71
C ASP A 121 -8.95 -0.75 6.38
N PHE A 122 -8.04 -1.04 5.43
CA PHE A 122 -7.69 -2.41 5.05
C PHE A 122 -6.55 -3.04 5.87
N HIS A 123 -6.13 -2.43 6.98
CA HIS A 123 -4.96 -2.84 7.77
C HIS A 123 -5.07 -4.22 8.45
N HIS A 124 -6.27 -4.79 8.62
CA HIS A 124 -6.50 -5.96 9.49
C HIS A 124 -5.64 -7.19 9.19
N ILE A 125 -5.26 -7.38 7.92
CA ILE A 125 -4.40 -8.50 7.49
C ILE A 125 -2.99 -8.06 7.10
N ALA A 126 -2.63 -6.79 7.32
CA ALA A 126 -1.27 -6.31 7.19
C ALA A 126 -0.52 -6.45 8.52
N LEU A 127 0.81 -6.39 8.44
CA LEU A 127 1.66 -6.19 9.60
C LEU A 127 1.97 -4.70 9.78
N ARG A 128 2.24 -4.26 11.01
CA ARG A 128 2.57 -2.86 11.29
C ARG A 128 4.07 -2.60 11.14
N GLY A 129 4.44 -1.47 10.54
CA GLY A 129 5.83 -1.09 10.30
C GLY A 129 6.55 -0.48 11.51
N ASP A 130 5.81 -0.15 12.57
CA ASP A 130 6.37 0.37 13.83
C ASP A 130 6.90 -0.72 14.76
N ASP A 131 6.60 -1.99 14.49
CA ASP A 131 7.16 -3.15 15.18
C ASP A 131 8.22 -3.84 14.30
N PRO A 132 9.53 -3.71 14.63
CA PRO A 132 10.61 -4.30 13.85
C PRO A 132 10.49 -5.82 13.67
N ALA A 133 9.87 -6.54 14.61
CA ALA A 133 9.70 -7.99 14.49
C ALA A 133 8.84 -8.39 13.29
N ASN A 134 7.98 -7.49 12.80
CA ASN A 134 7.12 -7.75 11.65
C ASN A 134 7.88 -7.93 10.33
N PHE A 135 9.07 -7.35 10.20
CA PHE A 135 9.94 -7.60 9.04
C PHE A 135 10.43 -9.05 8.97
N HIS A 136 10.53 -9.75 10.10
CA HIS A 136 10.81 -11.19 10.09
C HIS A 136 9.54 -12.02 9.90
N ARG A 137 8.44 -11.61 10.54
CA ARG A 137 7.16 -12.34 10.48
C ARG A 137 6.54 -12.37 9.09
N ILE A 138 6.79 -11.35 8.26
CA ILE A 138 6.17 -11.25 6.93
C ILE A 138 6.45 -12.46 6.03
N ALA A 139 7.61 -13.10 6.19
CA ALA A 139 8.01 -14.26 5.38
C ALA A 139 6.98 -15.41 5.49
N GLY A 140 6.45 -15.64 6.69
CA GLY A 140 5.41 -16.65 6.98
C GLY A 140 3.99 -16.10 7.04
N HIS A 141 3.79 -14.79 6.86
CA HIS A 141 2.47 -14.16 6.99
C HIS A 141 1.60 -14.46 5.77
N ARG A 142 0.63 -15.36 5.93
CA ARG A 142 -0.29 -15.82 4.87
C ARG A 142 -1.74 -15.82 5.37
N PRO A 143 -2.36 -14.64 5.54
CA PRO A 143 -3.78 -14.54 5.88
C PRO A 143 -4.66 -15.12 4.76
N ASP A 144 -5.92 -15.40 5.06
CA ASP A 144 -6.92 -15.77 4.06
C ASP A 144 -7.33 -14.53 3.25
N TYR A 145 -6.53 -14.23 2.22
CA TYR A 145 -6.71 -13.05 1.36
C TYR A 145 -8.07 -13.02 0.69
N ALA A 146 -8.53 -14.16 0.13
CA ALA A 146 -9.79 -14.23 -0.59
C ALA A 146 -10.98 -13.91 0.33
N LYS A 147 -11.02 -14.53 1.52
CA LYS A 147 -12.05 -14.25 2.52
C LYS A 147 -12.02 -12.79 2.99
N TYR A 148 -10.82 -12.25 3.20
CA TYR A 148 -10.67 -10.86 3.64
C TYR A 148 -11.12 -9.86 2.57
N ILE A 149 -10.69 -10.03 1.32
CA ILE A 149 -11.09 -9.18 0.19
C ILE A 149 -12.61 -9.21 0.02
N TRP A 150 -13.21 -10.40 0.06
CA TRP A 150 -14.67 -10.54 -0.01
C TRP A 150 -15.36 -9.78 1.13
N TRP A 151 -14.91 -9.98 2.38
CA TRP A 151 -15.47 -9.28 3.53
C TRP A 151 -15.32 -7.76 3.41
N PHE A 152 -14.14 -7.27 3.02
CA PHE A 152 -13.86 -5.84 2.89
C PHE A 152 -14.73 -5.20 1.80
N LEU A 153 -14.83 -5.83 0.62
CA LEU A 153 -15.54 -5.25 -0.52
C LEU A 153 -17.04 -5.47 -0.50
N GLN A 154 -17.51 -6.64 -0.04
CA GLN A 154 -18.93 -6.99 -0.05
C GLN A 154 -19.66 -6.58 1.22
N TYR A 155 -18.99 -6.66 2.37
CA TYR A 155 -19.63 -6.43 3.67
C TYR A 155 -19.32 -5.04 4.24
N GLN A 156 -18.08 -4.56 4.10
CA GLN A 156 -17.67 -3.27 4.68
C GLN A 156 -17.74 -2.08 3.71
N SER A 157 -17.73 -2.35 2.40
CA SER A 157 -17.75 -1.31 1.37
C SER A 157 -19.10 -1.20 0.66
N ILE A 158 -19.40 -0.02 0.14
CA ILE A 158 -20.53 0.18 -0.77
C ILE A 158 -19.99 0.20 -2.20
N ASN A 159 -20.45 -0.74 -3.03
CA ASN A 159 -20.14 -0.73 -4.46
C ASN A 159 -20.87 0.43 -5.14
N ALA A 160 -20.13 1.50 -5.47
CA ALA A 160 -20.68 2.70 -6.09
C ALA A 160 -21.30 2.47 -7.48
N GLY A 161 -20.91 1.40 -8.18
CA GLY A 161 -21.49 1.03 -9.48
C GLY A 161 -22.77 0.20 -9.40
N HIS A 162 -23.18 -0.23 -8.20
CA HIS A 162 -24.40 -1.03 -8.03
C HIS A 162 -25.64 -0.11 -7.98
N PRO A 163 -26.79 -0.47 -8.59
CA PRO A 163 -28.00 0.36 -8.55
C PRO A 163 -28.47 0.73 -7.13
N SER A 164 -28.16 -0.11 -6.14
CA SER A 164 -28.51 0.16 -4.73
C SER A 164 -27.54 1.11 -4.00
N ALA A 165 -26.50 1.64 -4.67
CA ALA A 165 -25.43 2.39 -4.01
C ALA A 165 -25.95 3.64 -3.28
N GLN A 166 -26.74 4.46 -3.99
CA GLN A 166 -27.30 5.69 -3.44
C GLN A 166 -28.18 5.42 -2.21
N ALA A 167 -29.04 4.39 -2.27
CA ALA A 167 -29.87 3.99 -1.14
C ALA A 167 -29.03 3.52 0.06
N LYS A 168 -27.96 2.74 -0.18
CA LYS A 168 -27.05 2.29 0.88
C LYS A 168 -26.27 3.44 1.52
N ILE A 169 -25.78 4.39 0.71
CA ILE A 169 -25.09 5.60 1.20
C ILE A 169 -26.05 6.42 2.05
N ALA A 170 -27.28 6.65 1.56
CA ALA A 170 -28.28 7.39 2.31
C ALA A 170 -28.63 6.70 3.64
N ALA A 171 -28.89 5.39 3.64
CA ALA A 171 -29.15 4.66 4.87
C ALA A 171 -27.97 4.75 5.87
N ARG A 172 -26.73 4.74 5.38
CA ARG A 172 -25.53 4.86 6.22
C ARG A 172 -25.39 6.25 6.84
N LEU A 173 -25.60 7.31 6.05
CA LEU A 173 -25.57 8.69 6.51
C LEU A 173 -26.68 8.96 7.55
N ALA A 174 -27.90 8.53 7.26
CA ALA A 174 -29.05 8.68 8.17
C ALA A 174 -28.80 7.98 9.51
N ARG A 175 -28.20 6.77 9.49
CA ARG A 175 -27.81 6.03 10.70
C ARG A 175 -26.85 6.82 11.61
N PHE A 176 -26.03 7.71 11.05
CA PHE A 176 -25.12 8.57 11.81
C PHE A 176 -25.66 9.99 12.04
N GLY A 177 -26.96 10.21 11.82
CA GLY A 177 -27.60 11.50 12.08
C GLY A 177 -27.30 12.59 11.04
N TRP A 178 -26.79 12.21 9.87
CA TRP A 178 -26.59 13.19 8.79
C TRP A 178 -27.92 13.50 8.11
N PRO A 179 -28.26 14.79 7.90
CA PRO A 179 -29.48 15.17 7.21
C PRO A 179 -29.40 14.74 5.75
N ILE A 180 -30.42 14.03 5.27
CA ILE A 180 -30.55 13.63 3.87
C ILE A 180 -31.73 14.40 3.30
N PRO A 181 -31.52 15.26 2.29
CA PRO A 181 -32.61 15.93 1.61
C PRO A 181 -33.61 14.89 1.11
N ALA A 182 -34.90 15.13 1.33
CA ALA A 182 -35.93 14.36 0.64
C ALA A 182 -35.71 14.54 -0.87
N GLN A 183 -35.69 13.42 -1.61
CA GLN A 183 -35.65 13.43 -3.07
C GLN A 183 -36.95 13.98 -3.63
#